data_AF-A0A4R4QGZ8-F1
#
_entry.id   AF-A0A4R4QGZ8-F1
#
_cell.length_a   1.000
_cell.length_b   1.000
_cell.length_c   1.000
_cell.angle_alpha   90.00
_cell.angle_beta   90.00
_cell.angle_gamma   90.00
#
_symmetry.space_group_name_H-M   'P 1'
#
loop_
_entity.id
_entity.type
_entity.pdbx_description
1 polymer ?
#
loop_
_entity_poly.entity_id
_entity_poly.type
_entity_poly.pdbx_seq_one_letter_code
_entity_poly.pdbx_strand_id
1 'polypeptide(L)'
;MGDRGRKPNKVLRNARGPLSQEVLAEKLNASIYRATGQVAEISSKVISDYERGWYQWPREPLRSAFCEVLGVRTPEELGFQNPRSGPRPSAPASVDLLALAGTRSASGPVECVRVPGGRSYFGADLSAHYTTANRQGSELFLVEPSEEMLAGLVRPDRRSLVVAVDRDRRSYVADGRRFMDRAGRGIGPQAVSAANVVDDLTLGVIWATTNADSSLLADDGHLERSQAYVTDQESRSVSRGDVEEVPLLNPVAGQWLGSQFCSRHILRNLDQLGEEPLFWTREQRGEEAAAWLLWSHKFDYLRRTSRRFTTLRRGFCIPESEVQASPGYERVLLLLAMALMEGFGIKVELSVEPEHAEVEGFVLAGQAVVANWLGSPGLWCVEASAPASRLVTYRELAGQVSGESSLPQTTPAGRLEALADHLQVPWGWFRRRCTELATVGVDDVCHPRSRLLSTRGLNTAISFVSYIDVLEGEDFARR
;
A
#
# COMPACT_ATOMS: atom_id res chain seq x y z
N MET A 1 -20.54 18.38 25.01
CA MET A 1 -21.39 18.23 23.80
C MET A 1 -21.91 19.61 23.42
N GLY A 2 -21.15 20.33 22.58
CA GLY A 2 -21.52 21.67 22.13
C GLY A 2 -22.69 21.64 21.16
N ASP A 3 -23.59 22.61 21.33
CA ASP A 3 -24.82 22.83 20.58
C ASP A 3 -24.50 23.12 19.09
N ARG A 4 -24.47 22.07 18.25
CA ARG A 4 -24.49 22.24 16.79
C ARG A 4 -25.78 22.99 16.45
N GLY A 5 -25.65 24.23 15.96
CA GLY A 5 -26.74 25.19 15.70
C GLY A 5 -28.06 24.54 15.30
N ARG A 6 -28.90 24.29 16.31
CA ARG A 6 -30.22 23.68 16.13
C ARG A 6 -31.12 24.70 15.46
N LYS A 7 -31.72 24.34 14.34
CA LYS A 7 -32.72 25.18 13.67
C LYS A 7 -34.11 24.71 14.12
N PRO A 8 -34.86 25.52 14.89
CA PRO A 8 -36.24 25.19 15.22
C PRO A 8 -37.08 25.00 13.96
N ASN A 9 -37.94 23.99 13.93
CA ASN A 9 -38.89 23.77 12.85
C ASN A 9 -40.08 24.73 13.00
N LYS A 10 -39.86 25.99 12.60
CA LYS A 10 -40.89 27.04 12.62
C LYS A 10 -42.06 26.72 11.70
N VAL A 11 -41.84 25.91 10.64
CA VAL A 11 -42.87 25.52 9.67
C VAL A 11 -43.89 24.61 10.33
N LEU A 12 -43.44 23.55 11.00
CA LEU A 12 -44.32 22.68 11.79
C LEU A 12 -45.08 23.44 12.87
N ARG A 13 -44.39 24.34 13.59
CA ARG A 13 -45.01 25.17 14.63
C ARG A 13 -46.11 26.08 14.09
N ASN A 14 -45.91 26.65 12.91
CA ASN A 14 -46.90 27.48 12.24
C ASN A 14 -48.09 26.64 11.72
N ALA A 15 -47.82 25.45 11.16
CA ALA A 15 -48.84 24.54 10.65
C ALA A 15 -49.74 23.99 11.77
N ARG A 16 -49.22 23.77 12.98
CA ARG A 16 -50.03 23.44 14.17
C ARG A 16 -51.04 24.55 14.52
N GLY A 17 -50.67 25.80 14.27
CA GLY A 17 -51.51 26.97 14.56
C GLY A 17 -51.92 27.03 16.05
N PRO A 18 -53.23 27.19 16.35
CA PRO A 18 -53.72 27.35 17.73
C PRO A 18 -53.85 26.03 18.51
N LEU A 19 -53.71 24.86 17.85
CA LEU A 19 -53.82 23.58 18.54
C LEU A 19 -52.73 23.46 19.60
N SER A 20 -53.04 23.03 20.82
CA SER A 20 -51.98 22.73 21.78
C SER A 20 -51.13 21.53 21.32
N GLN A 21 -49.90 21.42 21.81
CA GLN A 21 -49.04 20.27 21.50
C GLN A 21 -49.66 18.94 21.97
N GLU A 22 -50.44 18.98 23.05
CA GLU A 22 -51.19 17.84 23.59
C GLU A 22 -52.33 17.43 22.65
N VAL A 23 -53.16 18.37 22.21
CA VAL A 23 -54.25 18.12 21.27
C VAL A 23 -53.72 17.60 19.92
N LEU A 24 -52.57 18.12 19.46
CA LEU A 24 -51.92 17.59 18.27
C LEU A 24 -51.43 16.14 18.47
N ALA A 25 -50.81 15.85 19.61
CA ALA A 25 -50.33 14.50 19.93
C ALA A 25 -51.48 13.48 19.97
N GLU A 26 -52.62 13.83 20.58
CA GLU A 26 -53.83 13.01 20.59
C GLU A 26 -54.37 12.73 19.17
N LYS A 27 -54.46 13.78 18.34
CA LYS A 27 -54.92 13.64 16.94
C LYS A 27 -53.98 12.76 16.12
N LEU A 28 -52.67 12.84 16.34
CA LEU A 28 -51.69 11.98 15.67
C LEU A 28 -51.80 10.53 16.12
N ASN A 29 -51.94 10.26 17.42
CA ASN A 29 -52.16 8.90 17.94
C ASN A 29 -53.44 8.30 17.35
N ALA A 30 -54.53 9.08 17.26
CA ALA A 30 -55.78 8.64 16.66
C ALA A 30 -55.67 8.40 15.13
N SER A 31 -54.90 9.21 14.41
CA SER A 31 -54.62 9.00 12.97
C SER A 31 -53.78 7.73 12.75
N ILE A 32 -52.70 7.53 13.52
CA ILE A 32 -51.87 6.32 13.41
C ILE A 32 -52.69 5.08 13.74
N TYR A 33 -53.48 5.10 14.82
CA TYR A 33 -54.31 3.96 15.19
C TYR A 33 -55.34 3.62 14.09
N ARG A 34 -55.99 4.62 13.49
CA ARG A 34 -56.91 4.40 12.36
C ARG A 34 -56.21 3.80 11.13
N ALA A 35 -54.97 4.22 10.85
CA ALA A 35 -54.23 3.79 9.67
C ALA A 35 -53.55 2.42 9.82
N THR A 36 -53.08 2.07 11.03
CA THR A 36 -52.23 0.88 11.25
C THR A 36 -52.80 -0.13 12.25
N GLY A 37 -53.84 0.23 13.01
CA GLY A 37 -54.37 -0.58 14.12
C GLY A 37 -53.46 -0.62 15.35
N GLN A 38 -52.34 0.14 15.36
CA GLN A 38 -51.38 0.15 16.46
C GLN A 38 -51.54 1.41 17.33
N VAL A 39 -51.43 1.24 18.64
CA VAL A 39 -51.42 2.36 19.59
C VAL A 39 -50.03 3.02 19.54
N ALA A 40 -50.00 4.30 19.21
CA ALA A 40 -48.81 5.14 19.34
C ALA A 40 -48.87 5.93 20.66
N GLU A 41 -47.72 6.06 21.34
CA GLU A 41 -47.58 6.83 22.58
C GLU A 41 -46.92 8.19 22.32
N ILE A 42 -47.46 8.96 21.36
CA ILE A 42 -46.94 10.30 21.08
C ILE A 42 -47.46 11.25 22.16
N SER A 43 -46.55 11.94 22.84
CA SER A 43 -46.86 12.93 23.86
C SER A 43 -46.59 14.36 23.36
N SER A 44 -47.12 15.35 24.09
CA SER A 44 -46.83 16.78 23.84
C SER A 44 -45.33 17.09 23.82
N LYS A 45 -44.53 16.36 24.61
CA LYS A 45 -43.05 16.44 24.60
C LYS A 45 -42.46 16.06 23.24
N VAL A 46 -42.94 14.97 22.63
CA VAL A 46 -42.45 14.54 21.32
C VAL A 46 -42.72 15.59 20.25
N ILE A 47 -43.89 16.24 20.29
CA ILE A 47 -44.23 17.36 19.40
C ILE A 47 -43.28 18.54 19.62
N SER A 48 -43.04 18.91 20.88
CA SER A 48 -42.08 19.96 21.26
C SER A 48 -40.67 19.67 20.75
N ASP A 49 -40.23 18.41 20.81
CA ASP A 49 -38.91 18.00 20.33
C ASP A 49 -38.79 18.16 18.80
N TYR A 50 -39.82 17.83 18.02
CA TYR A 50 -39.85 18.11 16.57
C TYR A 50 -39.90 19.62 16.25
N GLU A 51 -40.72 20.41 16.95
CA GLU A 51 -40.79 21.87 16.76
C GLU A 51 -39.48 22.58 17.10
N ARG A 52 -38.76 22.08 18.09
CA ARG A 52 -37.44 22.60 18.51
C ARG A 52 -36.29 22.06 17.65
N GLY A 53 -36.57 21.13 16.73
CA GLY A 53 -35.58 20.59 15.80
C GLY A 53 -34.65 19.53 16.41
N TRP A 54 -35.06 18.88 17.52
CA TRP A 54 -34.35 17.72 18.08
C TRP A 54 -34.42 16.51 17.15
N TYR A 55 -35.51 16.42 16.38
CA TYR A 55 -35.72 15.40 15.37
C TYR A 55 -36.11 16.09 14.06
N GLN A 56 -35.49 15.67 12.97
CA GLN A 56 -35.66 16.30 11.65
C GLN A 56 -36.49 15.46 10.68
N TRP A 57 -36.63 14.16 10.95
CA TRP A 57 -37.34 13.23 10.09
C TRP A 57 -38.11 12.19 10.92
N PRO A 58 -39.45 12.31 11.04
CA PRO A 58 -40.25 11.32 11.75
C PRO A 58 -40.29 9.98 11.02
N ARG A 59 -40.50 8.91 11.79
CA ARG A 59 -40.81 7.57 11.26
C ARG A 59 -42.07 7.63 10.40
N GLU A 60 -42.15 6.75 9.42
CA GLU A 60 -43.17 6.79 8.36
C GLU A 60 -44.63 6.88 8.87
N PRO A 61 -45.10 6.06 9.83
CA PRO A 61 -46.49 6.19 10.32
C PRO A 61 -46.78 7.55 10.95
N LEU A 62 -45.84 8.09 11.72
CA LEU A 62 -45.95 9.40 12.35
C LEU A 62 -45.90 10.52 11.32
N ARG A 63 -45.05 10.39 10.31
CA ARG A 63 -44.90 11.38 9.24
C ARG A 63 -46.17 11.48 8.39
N SER A 64 -46.78 10.34 8.04
CA SER A 64 -48.06 10.30 7.34
C SER A 64 -49.20 10.88 8.18
N ALA A 65 -49.23 10.56 9.48
CA ALA A 65 -50.21 11.13 10.41
C ALA A 65 -50.08 12.65 10.56
N PHE A 66 -48.85 13.18 10.58
CA PHE A 66 -48.62 14.63 10.55
C PHE A 66 -49.21 15.29 9.30
N CYS A 67 -49.06 14.64 8.15
CA CYS A 67 -49.60 15.17 6.90
C CYS A 67 -51.13 15.15 6.88
N GLU A 68 -51.73 14.04 7.32
CA GLU A 68 -53.18 13.89 7.42
C GLU A 68 -53.80 14.91 8.39
N VAL A 69 -53.27 15.00 9.62
CA VAL A 69 -53.85 15.84 10.69
C VAL A 69 -53.70 17.33 10.41
N LEU A 70 -52.60 17.74 9.79
CA LEU A 70 -52.33 19.15 9.48
C LEU A 70 -52.73 19.54 8.05
N GLY A 71 -53.29 18.61 7.27
CA GLY A 71 -53.85 18.87 5.94
C GLY A 71 -52.81 19.25 4.87
N VAL A 72 -51.57 18.79 5.03
CA VAL A 72 -50.50 19.01 4.04
C VAL A 72 -50.31 17.78 3.16
N ARG A 73 -49.75 17.98 1.97
CA ARG A 73 -49.56 16.88 1.01
C ARG A 73 -48.27 16.12 1.24
N THR A 74 -47.23 16.81 1.70
CA THR A 74 -45.94 16.19 1.92
C THR A 74 -45.32 16.58 3.27
N PRO A 75 -44.47 15.72 3.84
CA PRO A 75 -43.77 16.02 5.10
C PRO A 75 -42.83 17.23 5.01
N GLU A 76 -42.29 17.49 3.83
CA GLU A 76 -41.42 18.64 3.54
C GLU A 76 -42.17 19.97 3.68
N GLU A 77 -43.48 20.00 3.39
CA GLU A 77 -44.34 21.18 3.62
C GLU A 77 -44.46 21.52 5.12
N LEU A 78 -44.18 20.56 6.02
CA LEU A 78 -44.08 20.78 7.48
C LEU A 78 -42.65 21.06 7.92
N GLY A 79 -41.71 21.22 6.99
CA GLY A 79 -40.30 21.46 7.28
C GLY A 79 -39.52 20.23 7.75
N PHE A 80 -40.06 19.01 7.59
CA PHE A 80 -39.27 17.80 7.82
C PHE A 80 -38.26 17.60 6.68
N GLN A 81 -37.02 17.23 7.03
CA GLN A 81 -35.94 17.04 6.07
C GLN A 81 -35.48 15.59 6.10
N ASN A 82 -35.63 14.90 4.98
CA ASN A 82 -35.16 13.53 4.86
C ASN A 82 -33.62 13.54 4.79
N PRO A 83 -32.90 12.89 5.72
CA PRO A 83 -31.44 12.85 5.71
C PRO A 83 -30.85 12.16 4.48
N ARG A 84 -31.67 11.42 3.71
CA ARG A 84 -31.28 10.80 2.43
C ARG A 84 -31.52 11.69 1.19
N SER A 85 -32.17 12.84 1.34
CA SER A 85 -32.50 13.77 0.24
C SER A 85 -31.51 14.92 0.08
N GLY A 86 -30.46 15.00 0.90
CA GLY A 86 -29.30 15.80 0.52
C GLY A 86 -28.74 15.29 -0.81
N PRO A 87 -28.09 16.15 -1.63
CA PRO A 87 -27.38 15.66 -2.80
C PRO A 87 -26.47 14.53 -2.32
N ARG A 88 -26.74 13.31 -2.78
CA ARG A 88 -25.81 12.19 -2.59
C ARG A 88 -24.50 12.71 -3.15
N PRO A 89 -23.42 12.82 -2.35
CA PRO A 89 -22.14 13.24 -2.90
C PRO A 89 -21.92 12.31 -4.08
N SER A 90 -21.80 12.89 -5.29
CA SER A 90 -21.50 12.11 -6.47
C SER A 90 -20.29 11.25 -6.13
N ALA A 91 -20.38 9.94 -6.39
CA ALA A 91 -19.24 9.07 -6.13
C ALA A 91 -18.01 9.72 -6.76
N PRO A 92 -16.89 9.83 -6.02
CA PRO A 92 -15.70 10.51 -6.52
C PRO A 92 -15.32 9.92 -7.88
N ALA A 93 -14.97 10.78 -8.83
CA ALA A 93 -14.55 10.33 -10.15
C ALA A 93 -13.38 9.36 -9.98
N SER A 94 -13.39 8.28 -10.76
CA SER A 94 -12.40 7.23 -10.62
C SER A 94 -11.37 7.31 -11.73
N VAL A 95 -10.09 7.31 -11.35
CA VAL A 95 -8.95 7.46 -12.26
C VAL A 95 -7.94 6.35 -12.01
N ASP A 96 -7.15 6.00 -13.03
CA ASP A 96 -6.03 5.06 -12.89
C ASP A 96 -4.85 5.73 -12.15
N LEU A 97 -4.09 4.98 -11.36
CA LEU A 97 -2.85 5.41 -10.73
C LEU A 97 -1.88 6.02 -11.76
N LEU A 98 -1.76 5.42 -12.94
CA LEU A 98 -0.88 5.94 -14.00
C LEU A 98 -1.29 7.34 -14.48
N ALA A 99 -2.57 7.68 -14.37
CA ALA A 99 -3.05 9.00 -14.74
C ALA A 99 -2.55 10.09 -13.77
N LEU A 100 -1.95 9.76 -12.62
CA LEU A 100 -1.34 10.75 -11.72
C LEU A 100 -0.05 11.36 -12.31
N ALA A 101 0.68 10.62 -13.17
CA ALA A 101 1.88 11.12 -13.84
C ALA A 101 1.57 12.01 -15.06
N GLY A 102 0.31 12.03 -15.52
CA GLY A 102 -0.14 12.89 -16.61
C GLY A 102 -0.33 14.35 -16.17
N THR A 103 -0.55 15.25 -17.15
CA THR A 103 -0.87 16.65 -16.87
C THR A 103 -2.23 16.76 -16.17
N ARG A 104 -2.26 17.35 -14.98
CA ARG A 104 -3.47 17.47 -14.15
C ARG A 104 -3.86 18.94 -13.92
N SER A 105 -5.14 19.18 -13.65
CA SER A 105 -5.59 20.47 -13.10
C SER A 105 -5.65 20.37 -11.58
N ALA A 106 -5.18 21.41 -10.89
CA ALA A 106 -5.18 21.50 -9.45
C ALA A 106 -6.58 21.66 -8.83
N SER A 107 -7.59 21.98 -9.65
CA SER A 107 -8.99 22.15 -9.24
C SER A 107 -9.79 20.88 -9.58
N GLY A 108 -10.04 20.04 -8.60
CA GLY A 108 -10.88 18.85 -8.77
C GLY A 108 -11.48 18.36 -7.45
N PRO A 109 -12.65 17.70 -7.49
CA PRO A 109 -13.16 16.99 -6.31
C PRO A 109 -12.18 15.89 -5.87
N VAL A 110 -12.38 15.35 -4.66
CA VAL A 110 -11.72 14.11 -4.25
C VAL A 110 -11.95 13.05 -5.33
N GLU A 111 -10.89 12.39 -5.79
CA GLU A 111 -10.98 11.29 -6.75
C GLU A 111 -10.66 9.95 -6.09
N CYS A 112 -11.24 8.89 -6.64
CA CYS A 112 -10.86 7.53 -6.31
C CYS A 112 -9.79 7.05 -7.29
N VAL A 113 -8.53 6.98 -6.86
CA VAL A 113 -7.43 6.47 -7.66
C VAL A 113 -7.39 4.95 -7.53
N ARG A 114 -7.60 4.24 -8.64
CA ARG A 114 -7.46 2.79 -8.73
C ARG A 114 -5.99 2.45 -8.90
N VAL A 115 -5.43 1.79 -7.91
CA VAL A 115 -4.13 1.14 -8.00
C VAL A 115 -4.33 -0.19 -8.71
N PRO A 116 -3.69 -0.40 -9.88
CA PRO A 116 -3.84 -1.65 -10.59
C PRO A 116 -3.32 -2.84 -9.77
N GLY A 117 -3.93 -4.00 -9.99
CA GLY A 117 -3.41 -5.27 -9.50
C GLY A 117 -2.18 -5.72 -10.29
N GLY A 118 -1.81 -6.97 -10.07
CA GLY A 118 -0.70 -7.65 -10.72
C GLY A 118 -0.97 -9.15 -10.79
N ARG A 119 0.07 -9.98 -10.75
CA ARG A 119 -0.05 -11.45 -10.73
C ARG A 119 -0.66 -11.93 -9.41
N SER A 120 -0.21 -11.38 -8.29
CA SER A 120 -0.66 -11.72 -6.92
C SER A 120 -1.40 -10.57 -6.26
N TYR A 121 -1.14 -9.33 -6.69
CA TYR A 121 -1.81 -8.13 -6.20
C TYR A 121 -3.22 -8.02 -6.79
N PHE A 122 -4.22 -7.76 -5.93
CA PHE A 122 -5.61 -7.59 -6.37
C PHE A 122 -5.96 -6.18 -6.85
N GLY A 123 -5.06 -5.22 -6.65
CA GLY A 123 -5.38 -3.79 -6.79
C GLY A 123 -5.99 -3.23 -5.51
N ALA A 124 -6.10 -1.91 -5.47
CA ALA A 124 -6.65 -1.20 -4.32
C ALA A 124 -7.17 0.18 -4.74
N ASP A 125 -8.01 0.77 -3.89
CA ASP A 125 -8.52 2.13 -4.10
C ASP A 125 -7.89 3.10 -3.09
N LEU A 126 -7.50 4.27 -3.59
CA LEU A 126 -6.97 5.39 -2.83
C LEU A 126 -7.86 6.61 -3.00
N SER A 127 -7.98 7.45 -1.97
CA SER A 127 -8.60 8.77 -2.11
C SER A 127 -7.54 9.83 -2.40
N ALA A 128 -7.60 10.51 -3.54
CA ALA A 128 -6.69 11.60 -3.88
C ALA A 128 -7.34 12.96 -3.69
N HIS A 129 -6.68 13.82 -2.91
CA HIS A 129 -7.08 15.20 -2.66
C HIS A 129 -6.18 16.14 -3.45
N TYR A 130 -6.71 16.72 -4.52
CA TYR A 130 -5.96 17.63 -5.38
C TYR A 130 -5.95 19.04 -4.81
N THR A 131 -4.80 19.70 -4.94
CA THR A 131 -4.64 21.08 -4.50
C THR A 131 -3.59 21.80 -5.34
N THR A 132 -3.76 23.11 -5.45
CA THR A 132 -2.75 23.96 -6.10
C THR A 132 -1.63 24.17 -5.11
N ALA A 133 -0.40 23.98 -5.56
CA ALA A 133 0.75 24.15 -4.71
C ALA A 133 1.61 25.32 -5.20
N ASN A 134 1.91 26.24 -4.28
CA ASN A 134 2.80 27.35 -4.57
C ASN A 134 4.23 26.89 -4.30
N ARG A 135 5.04 26.84 -5.36
CA ARG A 135 6.46 26.49 -5.23
C ARG A 135 7.18 27.53 -4.38
N GLN A 136 7.85 27.09 -3.32
CA GLN A 136 8.68 27.93 -2.47
C GLN A 136 10.14 27.49 -2.63
N GLY A 137 10.92 28.26 -3.39
CA GLY A 137 12.28 27.87 -3.76
C GLY A 137 12.30 26.70 -4.75
N SER A 138 13.38 25.93 -4.75
CA SER A 138 13.56 24.77 -5.64
C SER A 138 13.01 23.47 -5.07
N GLU A 139 12.86 23.36 -3.76
CA GLU A 139 12.76 22.05 -3.09
C GLU A 139 11.37 21.74 -2.52
N LEU A 140 10.53 22.75 -2.28
CA LEU A 140 9.30 22.56 -1.53
C LEU A 140 8.11 23.25 -2.21
N PHE A 141 6.96 22.65 -2.01
CA PHE A 141 5.66 23.20 -2.34
C PHE A 141 4.86 23.41 -1.06
N LEU A 142 4.32 24.61 -0.88
CA LEU A 142 3.43 24.89 0.22
C LEU A 142 1.98 24.63 -0.18
N VAL A 143 1.31 23.81 0.63
CA VAL A 143 -0.10 23.48 0.52
C VAL A 143 -0.83 24.04 1.73
N GLU A 144 -1.82 24.88 1.50
CA GLU A 144 -2.73 25.32 2.56
C GLU A 144 -3.88 24.30 2.69
N PRO A 145 -3.94 23.54 3.80
CA PRO A 145 -4.99 22.55 3.97
C PRO A 145 -6.34 23.21 4.27
N SER A 146 -7.37 22.85 3.49
CA SER A 146 -8.75 23.21 3.82
C SER A 146 -9.34 22.26 4.88
N GLU A 147 -10.32 22.71 5.66
CA GLU A 147 -11.02 21.85 6.63
C GLU A 147 -11.64 20.62 5.96
N GLU A 148 -12.15 20.76 4.73
CA GLU A 148 -12.72 19.66 3.95
C GLU A 148 -11.65 18.63 3.54
N MET A 149 -10.48 19.09 3.10
CA MET A 149 -9.35 18.22 2.82
C MET A 149 -8.96 17.45 4.07
N LEU A 150 -8.73 18.14 5.19
CA LEU A 150 -8.33 17.50 6.44
C LEU A 150 -9.37 16.47 6.91
N ALA A 151 -10.66 16.78 6.83
CA ALA A 151 -11.73 15.85 7.16
C ALA A 151 -11.73 14.59 6.25
N GLY A 152 -11.39 14.74 4.98
CA GLY A 152 -11.30 13.64 4.02
C GLY A 152 -10.05 12.75 4.19
N LEU A 153 -8.96 13.30 4.72
CA LEU A 153 -7.73 12.55 5.02
C LEU A 153 -7.86 11.67 6.28
N VAL A 154 -8.78 11.99 7.20
CA VAL A 154 -9.05 11.22 8.43
C VAL A 154 -10.03 10.07 8.16
N ARG A 155 -9.66 9.15 7.28
CA ARG A 155 -10.47 7.97 6.95
C ARG A 155 -9.69 6.69 7.26
N PRO A 156 -10.05 5.92 8.31
CA PRO A 156 -9.33 4.70 8.64
C PRO A 156 -9.58 3.56 7.63
N ASP A 157 -10.71 3.63 6.91
CA ASP A 157 -11.16 2.59 5.97
C ASP A 157 -10.40 2.60 4.63
N ARG A 158 -9.69 3.67 4.31
CA ARG A 158 -9.02 3.85 3.02
C ARG A 158 -7.72 4.63 3.15
N ARG A 159 -6.77 4.38 2.26
CA ARG A 159 -5.57 5.22 2.17
C ARG A 159 -5.92 6.49 1.38
N SER A 160 -5.33 7.61 1.81
CA SER A 160 -5.52 8.91 1.16
C SER A 160 -4.17 9.49 0.74
N LEU A 161 -4.17 10.26 -0.35
CA LEU A 161 -3.02 11.01 -0.86
C LEU A 161 -3.41 12.48 -0.99
N VAL A 162 -2.47 13.37 -0.69
CA VAL A 162 -2.53 14.76 -1.14
C VAL A 162 -1.74 14.85 -2.45
N VAL A 163 -2.38 15.38 -3.48
CA VAL A 163 -1.77 15.61 -4.80
C VAL A 163 -1.64 17.11 -5.04
N ALA A 164 -0.44 17.61 -4.80
CA ALA A 164 -0.05 18.98 -5.10
C ALA A 164 0.23 19.11 -6.60
N VAL A 165 -0.42 20.05 -7.28
CA VAL A 165 -0.21 20.32 -8.71
C VAL A 165 0.39 21.70 -8.89
N ASP A 166 1.49 21.78 -9.63
CA ASP A 166 2.19 23.04 -9.91
C ASP A 166 1.66 23.76 -11.17
N ARG A 167 2.31 24.88 -11.53
CA ARG A 167 1.94 25.68 -12.71
C ARG A 167 2.20 24.96 -14.04
N ASP A 168 3.17 24.05 -14.06
CA ASP A 168 3.52 23.22 -15.22
C ASP A 168 2.65 21.94 -15.28
N ARG A 169 1.62 21.86 -14.42
CA ARG A 169 0.69 20.72 -14.30
C ARG A 169 1.36 19.41 -13.90
N ARG A 170 2.51 19.49 -13.23
CA ARG A 170 3.18 18.34 -12.63
C ARG A 170 2.57 18.05 -11.27
N SER A 171 2.43 16.76 -10.98
CA SER A 171 1.87 16.27 -9.74
C SER A 171 2.99 15.91 -8.76
N TYR A 172 2.76 16.21 -7.48
CA TYR A 172 3.61 15.87 -6.35
C TYR A 172 2.73 15.26 -5.27
N VAL A 173 3.20 14.18 -4.64
CA VAL A 173 2.38 13.41 -3.70
C VAL A 173 2.86 13.54 -2.27
N ALA A 174 1.90 13.49 -1.35
CA ALA A 174 2.16 13.23 0.06
C ALA A 174 1.17 12.20 0.61
N ASP A 175 1.65 11.31 1.47
CA ASP A 175 0.83 10.39 2.24
C ASP A 175 -0.14 11.18 3.12
N GLY A 176 -1.44 10.90 2.97
CA GLY A 176 -2.50 11.67 3.62
C GLY A 176 -2.42 11.65 5.14
N ARG A 177 -2.02 10.53 5.74
CA ARG A 177 -1.90 10.41 7.20
C ARG A 177 -0.70 11.20 7.71
N ARG A 178 0.45 11.09 7.03
CA ARG A 178 1.65 11.87 7.38
C ARG A 178 1.42 13.37 7.21
N PHE A 179 0.73 13.75 6.14
CA PHE A 179 0.34 15.13 5.91
C PHE A 179 -0.58 15.65 7.03
N MET A 180 -1.59 14.87 7.42
CA MET A 180 -2.45 15.17 8.57
C MET A 180 -1.69 15.29 9.89
N ASP A 181 -0.77 14.36 10.17
CA ASP A 181 0.01 14.36 11.40
C ASP A 181 0.88 15.62 11.52
N ARG A 182 1.40 16.14 10.39
CA ARG A 182 2.11 17.43 10.35
C ARG A 182 1.15 18.62 10.52
N ALA A 183 0.03 18.61 9.81
CA ALA A 183 -0.99 19.66 9.90
C ALA A 183 -1.57 19.78 11.32
N GLY A 184 -1.73 18.68 12.04
CA GLY A 184 -2.21 18.69 13.43
C GLY A 184 -1.19 19.21 14.46
N ARG A 185 0.10 19.26 14.12
CA ARG A 185 1.18 19.78 14.98
C ARG A 185 1.50 21.25 14.74
N GLY A 186 1.07 21.82 13.62
CA GLY A 186 1.38 23.19 13.22
C GLY A 186 0.13 24.01 12.88
N ILE A 187 0.27 25.33 12.89
CA ILE A 187 -0.74 26.25 12.34
C ILE A 187 -0.11 26.85 11.08
N GLY A 188 -0.59 26.47 9.89
CA GLY A 188 -0.14 27.07 8.62
C GLY A 188 0.07 26.10 7.46
N PRO A 189 0.63 26.59 6.34
CA PRO A 189 0.89 25.80 5.15
C PRO A 189 1.79 24.59 5.43
N GLN A 190 1.47 23.46 4.80
CA GLN A 190 2.20 22.21 4.92
C GLN A 190 3.08 21.99 3.69
N ALA A 191 4.31 21.53 3.93
CA ALA A 191 5.25 21.28 2.86
C ALA A 191 5.02 19.91 2.20
N VAL A 192 5.10 19.91 0.87
CA VAL A 192 5.25 18.72 0.01
C VAL A 192 6.58 18.87 -0.72
N SER A 193 7.44 17.84 -0.63
CA SER A 193 8.76 17.88 -1.28
C SER A 193 8.64 17.82 -2.80
N ALA A 194 9.43 18.63 -3.50
CA ALA A 194 9.60 18.53 -4.94
C ALA A 194 10.20 17.18 -5.37
N ALA A 195 10.91 16.50 -4.46
CA ALA A 195 11.41 15.14 -4.70
C ALA A 195 10.27 14.11 -4.83
N ASN A 196 9.08 14.40 -4.32
CA ASN A 196 7.90 13.52 -4.41
C ASN A 196 7.11 13.72 -5.72
N VAL A 197 7.77 14.20 -6.79
CA VAL A 197 7.17 14.29 -8.12
C VAL A 197 6.67 12.92 -8.58
N VAL A 198 5.49 12.88 -9.20
CA VAL A 198 4.89 11.64 -9.68
C VAL A 198 5.54 11.22 -10.98
N ASP A 199 6.34 10.16 -10.91
CA ASP A 199 6.96 9.44 -12.02
C ASP A 199 7.00 7.94 -11.72
N ASP A 200 7.61 7.12 -12.59
CA ASP A 200 7.64 5.66 -12.43
C ASP A 200 8.22 5.18 -11.09
N LEU A 201 9.19 5.91 -10.51
CA LEU A 201 9.76 5.55 -9.20
C LEU A 201 8.72 5.78 -8.10
N THR A 202 8.14 6.97 -8.04
CA THR A 202 7.12 7.31 -7.04
C THR A 202 5.84 6.49 -7.22
N LEU A 203 5.43 6.22 -8.46
CA LEU A 203 4.31 5.34 -8.79
C LEU A 203 4.56 3.91 -8.33
N GLY A 204 5.77 3.37 -8.55
CA GLY A 204 6.16 2.04 -8.08
C GLY A 204 6.06 1.92 -6.55
N VAL A 205 6.56 2.93 -5.82
CA VAL A 205 6.44 3.00 -4.36
C VAL A 205 4.98 3.00 -3.91
N ILE A 206 4.12 3.83 -4.51
CA ILE A 206 2.68 3.88 -4.18
C ILE A 206 2.02 2.54 -4.49
N TRP A 207 2.24 2.00 -5.69
CA TRP A 207 1.64 0.77 -6.18
C TRP A 207 1.97 -0.43 -5.29
N ALA A 208 3.26 -0.66 -5.03
CA ALA A 208 3.72 -1.79 -4.23
C ALA A 208 3.27 -1.66 -2.77
N THR A 209 3.45 -0.49 -2.15
CA THR A 209 3.08 -0.27 -0.75
C THR A 209 1.58 -0.41 -0.56
N THR A 210 0.76 0.14 -1.44
CA THR A 210 -0.70 0.09 -1.31
C THR A 210 -1.24 -1.32 -1.47
N ASN A 211 -0.78 -2.05 -2.48
CA ASN A 211 -1.21 -3.43 -2.71
C ASN A 211 -0.77 -4.34 -1.55
N ALA A 212 0.51 -4.30 -1.18
CA ALA A 212 1.03 -5.12 -0.10
C ALA A 212 0.33 -4.83 1.24
N ASP A 213 0.12 -3.54 1.59
CA ASP A 213 -0.61 -3.17 2.80
C ASP A 213 -2.03 -3.70 2.79
N SER A 214 -2.77 -3.46 1.70
CA SER A 214 -4.19 -3.79 1.64
C SER A 214 -4.40 -5.30 1.75
N SER A 215 -3.56 -6.09 1.07
CA SER A 215 -3.60 -7.55 1.17
C SER A 215 -3.19 -8.06 2.55
N LEU A 216 -2.11 -7.54 3.15
CA LEU A 216 -1.68 -8.02 4.47
C LEU A 216 -2.61 -7.59 5.60
N LEU A 217 -3.22 -6.40 5.51
CA LEU A 217 -4.20 -5.94 6.50
C LEU A 217 -5.53 -6.69 6.41
N ALA A 218 -5.95 -7.09 5.20
CA ALA A 218 -7.16 -7.91 5.02
C ALA A 218 -7.05 -9.24 5.77
N ASP A 219 -5.83 -9.78 5.87
CA ASP A 219 -5.58 -11.12 6.42
C ASP A 219 -4.82 -11.13 7.74
N ASP A 220 -4.56 -10.00 8.41
CA ASP A 220 -3.66 -9.94 9.59
C ASP A 220 -4.06 -10.96 10.67
N GLY A 221 -5.37 -11.11 10.94
CA GLY A 221 -5.87 -12.12 11.89
C GLY A 221 -5.77 -13.57 11.40
N HIS A 222 -5.84 -13.81 10.09
CA HIS A 222 -5.59 -15.15 9.53
C HIS A 222 -4.10 -15.48 9.54
N LEU A 223 -3.24 -14.53 9.16
CA LEU A 223 -1.79 -14.64 9.23
C LEU A 223 -1.31 -14.95 10.64
N GLU A 224 -1.85 -14.29 11.66
CA GLU A 224 -1.50 -14.55 13.05
C GLU A 224 -1.84 -15.99 13.46
N ARG A 225 -3.01 -16.51 13.07
CA ARG A 225 -3.41 -17.91 13.35
C ARG A 225 -2.54 -18.92 12.60
N SER A 226 -2.16 -18.62 11.36
CA SER A 226 -1.31 -19.50 10.54
C SER A 226 0.13 -19.64 11.08
N GLN A 227 0.58 -18.79 12.01
CA GLN A 227 1.89 -18.94 12.64
C GLN A 227 2.02 -20.23 13.47
N ALA A 228 0.92 -20.75 14.03
CA ALA A 228 0.94 -22.03 14.75
C ALA A 228 1.28 -23.20 13.81
N TYR A 229 0.71 -23.22 12.60
CA TYR A 229 1.03 -24.19 11.56
C TYR A 229 2.51 -24.11 11.16
N VAL A 230 3.03 -22.90 10.95
CA VAL A 230 4.46 -22.68 10.66
C VAL A 230 5.35 -23.28 11.75
N THR A 231 5.01 -23.08 13.02
CA THR A 231 5.84 -23.51 14.15
C THR A 231 6.06 -25.03 14.18
N ASP A 232 5.03 -25.83 13.86
CA ASP A 232 5.15 -27.30 13.77
C ASP A 232 6.15 -27.73 12.67
N GLN A 233 6.18 -26.97 11.58
CA GLN A 233 7.01 -27.27 10.41
C GLN A 233 8.47 -26.83 10.57
N GLU A 234 8.76 -25.88 11.46
CA GLU A 234 10.08 -25.23 11.55
C GLU A 234 11.23 -26.17 11.93
N SER A 235 10.95 -27.24 12.69
CA SER A 235 11.96 -28.21 13.15
C SER A 235 12.38 -29.21 12.09
N ARG A 236 11.67 -29.29 10.96
CA ARG A 236 11.89 -30.31 9.93
C ARG A 236 13.04 -29.90 9.00
N SER A 237 13.89 -30.85 8.65
CA SER A 237 14.95 -30.66 7.64
C SER A 237 14.39 -30.56 6.22
N VAL A 238 13.24 -31.16 5.97
CA VAL A 238 12.47 -31.06 4.72
C VAL A 238 11.03 -30.71 5.07
N SER A 239 10.49 -29.66 4.45
CA SER A 239 9.10 -29.25 4.65
C SER A 239 8.51 -28.65 3.38
N ARG A 240 7.25 -28.97 3.12
CA ARG A 240 6.42 -28.38 2.08
C ARG A 240 5.14 -27.88 2.71
N GLY A 241 4.89 -26.58 2.59
CA GLY A 241 3.70 -25.95 3.15
C GLY A 241 2.52 -26.15 2.21
N ASP A 242 1.42 -26.70 2.72
CA ASP A 242 0.19 -26.90 1.95
C ASP A 242 -0.69 -25.65 2.03
N VAL A 243 -1.23 -25.21 0.89
CA VAL A 243 -2.17 -24.08 0.82
C VAL A 243 -3.49 -24.45 1.48
N GLU A 244 -3.89 -25.73 1.45
CA GLU A 244 -5.13 -26.22 2.07
C GLU A 244 -5.15 -26.07 3.60
N GLU A 245 -3.98 -26.00 4.24
CA GLU A 245 -3.84 -25.76 5.68
C GLU A 245 -4.05 -24.28 6.07
N VAL A 246 -4.03 -23.37 5.08
CA VAL A 246 -4.26 -21.92 5.27
C VAL A 246 -5.23 -21.36 4.22
N PRO A 247 -6.42 -21.96 4.04
CA PRO A 247 -7.27 -21.73 2.88
C PRO A 247 -7.89 -20.32 2.81
N LEU A 248 -7.76 -19.54 3.88
CA LEU A 248 -8.29 -18.19 4.01
C LEU A 248 -7.25 -17.10 3.72
N LEU A 249 -5.99 -17.48 3.45
CA LEU A 249 -4.97 -16.51 3.08
C LEU A 249 -5.06 -16.14 1.59
N ASN A 250 -5.02 -14.85 1.32
CA ASN A 250 -4.80 -14.32 0.00
C ASN A 250 -3.37 -14.58 -0.49
N PRO A 251 -3.10 -14.49 -1.81
CA PRO A 251 -1.80 -14.82 -2.38
C PRO A 251 -0.63 -14.06 -1.75
N VAL A 252 -0.78 -12.76 -1.47
CA VAL A 252 0.29 -11.93 -0.88
C VAL A 252 0.57 -12.34 0.57
N ALA A 253 -0.48 -12.63 1.35
CA ALA A 253 -0.34 -13.13 2.72
C ALA A 253 0.34 -14.51 2.75
N GLY A 254 -0.07 -15.42 1.86
CA GLY A 254 0.57 -16.74 1.71
C GLY A 254 2.05 -16.63 1.30
N GLN A 255 2.36 -15.76 0.34
CA GLN A 255 3.73 -15.46 -0.06
C GLN A 255 4.57 -14.86 1.07
N TRP A 256 4.00 -13.94 1.86
CA TRP A 256 4.69 -13.38 3.03
C TRP A 256 5.03 -14.46 4.05
N LEU A 257 4.07 -15.36 4.34
CA LEU A 257 4.25 -16.48 5.27
C LEU A 257 5.34 -17.44 4.77
N GLY A 258 5.28 -17.86 3.50
CA GLY A 258 6.26 -18.75 2.88
C GLY A 258 7.65 -18.14 2.83
N SER A 259 7.75 -16.86 2.45
CA SER A 259 9.02 -16.13 2.42
C SER A 259 9.65 -15.98 3.80
N GLN A 260 8.83 -15.74 4.83
CA GLN A 260 9.30 -15.69 6.21
C GLN A 260 9.84 -17.06 6.66
N PHE A 261 9.11 -18.14 6.35
CA PHE A 261 9.53 -19.50 6.65
C PHE A 261 10.85 -19.86 5.96
N CYS A 262 10.95 -19.63 4.65
CA CYS A 262 12.17 -19.84 3.87
C CYS A 262 13.36 -19.04 4.42
N SER A 263 13.14 -17.77 4.79
CA SER A 263 14.19 -16.93 5.38
C SER A 263 14.70 -17.51 6.70
N ARG A 264 13.80 -17.95 7.59
CA ARG A 264 14.18 -18.62 8.85
C ARG A 264 14.89 -19.95 8.61
N HIS A 265 14.41 -20.74 7.66
CA HIS A 265 15.02 -22.02 7.31
C HIS A 265 16.45 -21.84 6.81
N ILE A 266 16.70 -20.87 5.91
CA ILE A 266 18.05 -20.54 5.47
C ILE A 266 18.91 -20.13 6.67
N LEU A 267 18.45 -19.17 7.48
CA LEU A 267 19.21 -18.65 8.64
C LEU A 267 19.62 -19.75 9.62
N ARG A 268 18.76 -20.76 9.85
CA ARG A 268 19.07 -21.91 10.72
C ARG A 268 20.13 -22.86 10.14
N ASN A 269 20.27 -22.91 8.82
CA ASN A 269 21.20 -23.82 8.14
C ASN A 269 22.46 -23.09 7.62
N LEU A 270 22.61 -21.78 7.87
CA LEU A 270 23.78 -21.02 7.41
C LEU A 270 25.11 -21.56 7.98
N ASP A 271 25.11 -22.11 9.19
CA ASP A 271 26.33 -22.63 9.82
C ASP A 271 26.87 -23.88 9.12
N GLN A 272 26.06 -24.53 8.29
CA GLN A 272 26.48 -25.67 7.47
C GLN A 272 27.19 -25.22 6.18
N LEU A 273 27.12 -23.94 5.84
CA LEU A 273 27.74 -23.37 4.65
C LEU A 273 29.17 -22.89 4.99
N GLY A 274 30.16 -23.66 4.55
CA GLY A 274 31.58 -23.40 4.83
C GLY A 274 32.28 -22.46 3.85
N GLU A 275 31.65 -22.17 2.71
CA GLU A 275 32.19 -21.35 1.63
C GLU A 275 31.32 -20.10 1.38
N GLU A 276 31.78 -19.22 0.48
CA GLU A 276 31.04 -18.04 0.05
C GLU A 276 29.76 -18.41 -0.72
N PRO A 277 28.57 -18.09 -0.19
CA PRO A 277 27.34 -18.59 -0.79
C PRO A 277 26.85 -17.77 -1.98
N LEU A 278 26.41 -18.49 -3.01
CA LEU A 278 25.53 -17.98 -4.05
C LEU A 278 24.08 -18.20 -3.63
N PHE A 279 23.31 -17.13 -3.53
CA PHE A 279 21.87 -17.18 -3.37
C PHE A 279 21.19 -17.09 -4.74
N TRP A 280 20.42 -18.11 -5.11
CA TRP A 280 19.60 -18.07 -6.31
C TRP A 280 18.16 -17.71 -5.96
N THR A 281 17.55 -16.81 -6.73
CA THR A 281 16.22 -16.30 -6.47
C THR A 281 15.33 -16.33 -7.70
N ARG A 282 14.02 -16.43 -7.47
CA ARG A 282 13.01 -16.57 -8.53
C ARG A 282 12.27 -15.29 -8.87
N GLU A 283 12.53 -14.18 -8.17
CA GLU A 283 11.89 -12.91 -8.52
C GLU A 283 12.34 -12.44 -9.91
N GLN A 284 11.40 -12.17 -10.79
CA GLN A 284 11.63 -11.69 -12.16
C GLN A 284 10.98 -10.33 -12.41
N ARG A 285 10.02 -9.94 -11.56
CA ARG A 285 9.23 -8.71 -11.69
C ARG A 285 9.30 -7.80 -10.46
N GLY A 286 8.91 -6.55 -10.67
CA GLY A 286 8.80 -5.54 -9.61
C GLY A 286 7.84 -5.94 -8.49
N GLU A 287 6.73 -6.63 -8.82
CA GLU A 287 5.79 -7.15 -7.83
C GLU A 287 6.46 -8.08 -6.81
N GLU A 288 7.22 -9.05 -7.32
CA GLU A 288 7.88 -10.08 -6.53
C GLU A 288 9.07 -9.47 -5.77
N ALA A 289 9.83 -8.59 -6.44
CA ALA A 289 10.97 -7.90 -5.88
C ALA A 289 10.58 -6.87 -4.80
N ALA A 290 9.36 -6.34 -4.81
CA ALA A 290 8.85 -5.44 -3.78
C ALA A 290 8.89 -6.07 -2.37
N ALA A 291 8.84 -7.39 -2.26
CA ALA A 291 9.05 -8.11 -0.99
C ALA A 291 10.39 -7.76 -0.34
N TRP A 292 11.48 -7.63 -1.11
CA TRP A 292 12.80 -7.24 -0.60
C TRP A 292 12.83 -5.81 -0.06
N LEU A 293 12.06 -4.93 -0.69
CA LEU A 293 12.03 -3.50 -0.39
C LEU A 293 11.11 -3.14 0.78
N LEU A 294 10.00 -3.87 0.93
CA LEU A 294 8.92 -3.53 1.85
C LEU A 294 8.77 -4.51 3.02
N TRP A 295 9.06 -5.80 2.87
CA TRP A 295 8.78 -6.76 3.95
C TRP A 295 9.87 -6.69 5.01
N SER A 296 9.47 -6.36 6.25
CA SER A 296 10.41 -6.11 7.34
C SER A 296 11.36 -7.29 7.58
N HIS A 297 10.87 -8.54 7.47
CA HIS A 297 11.70 -9.72 7.66
C HIS A 297 12.73 -9.94 6.55
N LYS A 298 12.45 -9.52 5.31
CA LYS A 298 13.39 -9.64 4.18
C LYS A 298 14.55 -8.69 4.35
N PHE A 299 14.28 -7.47 4.79
CA PHE A 299 15.34 -6.50 5.14
C PHE A 299 16.24 -7.04 6.26
N ASP A 300 15.64 -7.55 7.34
CA ASP A 300 16.40 -8.12 8.46
C ASP A 300 17.16 -9.39 8.05
N TYR A 301 16.61 -10.19 7.13
CA TYR A 301 17.30 -11.34 6.54
C TYR A 301 18.55 -10.91 5.76
N LEU A 302 18.47 -9.91 4.87
CA LEU A 302 19.63 -9.39 4.13
C LEU A 302 20.69 -8.83 5.07
N ARG A 303 20.27 -8.12 6.13
CA ARG A 303 21.19 -7.62 7.16
C ARG A 303 21.92 -8.75 7.91
N ARG A 304 21.22 -9.83 8.23
CA ARG A 304 21.82 -10.97 8.95
C ARG A 304 22.78 -11.77 8.07
N THR A 305 22.40 -12.05 6.82
CA THR A 305 23.26 -12.80 5.89
C THR A 305 24.51 -12.01 5.53
N SER A 306 24.38 -10.71 5.21
CA SER A 306 25.52 -9.83 4.88
C SER A 306 26.51 -9.63 6.02
N ARG A 307 26.08 -9.74 7.28
CA ARG A 307 27.01 -9.72 8.43
C ARG A 307 27.79 -11.01 8.60
N ARG A 308 27.27 -12.14 8.08
CA ARG A 308 27.87 -13.46 8.26
C ARG A 308 28.94 -13.78 7.20
N PHE A 309 28.77 -13.23 6.00
CA PHE A 309 29.66 -13.49 4.86
C PHE A 309 30.06 -12.17 4.21
N THR A 310 31.34 -12.03 3.91
CA THR A 310 31.90 -10.79 3.36
C THR A 310 31.65 -10.63 1.86
N THR A 311 31.48 -11.75 1.16
CA THR A 311 31.57 -11.90 -0.29
C THR A 311 30.36 -12.72 -0.76
N LEU A 312 29.19 -12.09 -0.70
CA LEU A 312 27.93 -12.72 -1.06
C LEU A 312 27.58 -12.48 -2.51
N ARG A 313 26.96 -13.48 -3.14
CA ARG A 313 26.41 -13.35 -4.49
C ARG A 313 24.93 -13.67 -4.49
N ARG A 314 24.17 -12.96 -5.30
CA ARG A 314 22.75 -13.24 -5.52
C ARG A 314 22.42 -13.20 -6.99
N GLY A 315 22.06 -14.36 -7.53
CA GLY A 315 21.66 -14.53 -8.93
C GLY A 315 20.15 -14.34 -9.11
N PHE A 316 19.81 -13.65 -10.19
CA PHE A 316 18.46 -13.50 -10.73
C PHE A 316 18.38 -14.12 -12.12
N CYS A 317 17.23 -14.65 -12.50
CA CYS A 317 16.90 -14.91 -13.89
C CYS A 317 15.81 -13.93 -14.34
N ILE A 318 16.13 -13.04 -15.28
CA ILE A 318 15.17 -12.07 -15.82
C ILE A 318 15.26 -12.11 -17.36
N PRO A 319 14.49 -13.01 -18.00
CA PRO A 319 14.43 -13.08 -19.45
C PRO A 319 13.89 -11.78 -20.05
N GLU A 320 14.26 -11.50 -21.30
CA GLU A 320 13.84 -10.29 -22.01
C GLU A 320 12.31 -10.21 -22.15
N SER A 321 11.64 -11.34 -22.29
CA SER A 321 10.18 -11.43 -22.35
C SER A 321 9.51 -10.87 -21.08
N GLU A 322 10.10 -11.08 -19.92
CA GLU A 322 9.60 -10.53 -18.66
C GLU A 322 9.85 -9.02 -18.57
N VAL A 323 11.00 -8.53 -19.06
CA VAL A 323 11.29 -7.09 -19.15
C VAL A 323 10.27 -6.36 -20.04
N GLN A 324 9.94 -6.93 -21.20
CA GLN A 324 8.98 -6.32 -22.13
C GLN A 324 7.54 -6.32 -21.59
N ALA A 325 7.20 -7.33 -20.80
CA ALA A 325 5.86 -7.48 -20.23
C ALA A 325 5.69 -6.75 -18.88
N SER A 326 6.75 -6.12 -18.34
CA SER A 326 6.72 -5.36 -17.09
C SER A 326 6.57 -3.85 -17.34
N PRO A 327 5.60 -3.18 -16.68
CA PRO A 327 5.50 -1.72 -16.68
C PRO A 327 6.76 -1.03 -16.16
N GLY A 328 6.98 0.23 -16.57
CA GLY A 328 8.15 1.03 -16.16
C GLY A 328 8.37 1.05 -14.65
N TYR A 329 7.30 1.31 -13.87
CA TYR A 329 7.37 1.34 -12.41
C TYR A 329 7.77 0.00 -11.77
N GLU A 330 7.45 -1.15 -12.38
CA GLU A 330 7.89 -2.45 -11.89
C GLU A 330 9.38 -2.68 -12.16
N ARG A 331 9.86 -2.30 -13.34
CA ARG A 331 11.28 -2.40 -13.71
C ARG A 331 12.15 -1.54 -12.78
N VAL A 332 11.65 -0.37 -12.39
CA VAL A 332 12.29 0.50 -11.38
C VAL A 332 12.34 -0.17 -10.00
N LEU A 333 11.26 -0.83 -9.55
CA LEU A 333 11.27 -1.56 -8.27
C LEU A 333 12.24 -2.74 -8.28
N LEU A 334 12.33 -3.46 -9.40
CA LEU A 334 13.28 -4.57 -9.55
C LEU A 334 14.72 -4.07 -9.46
N LEU A 335 15.05 -2.98 -10.15
CA LEU A 335 16.36 -2.33 -10.07
C LEU A 335 16.67 -1.83 -8.64
N LEU A 336 15.69 -1.27 -7.93
CA LEU A 336 15.86 -0.88 -6.53
C LEU A 336 16.13 -2.07 -5.61
N ALA A 337 15.49 -3.23 -5.83
CA ALA A 337 15.74 -4.42 -5.03
C ALA A 337 17.17 -4.96 -5.25
N MET A 338 17.68 -4.89 -6.48
CA MET A 338 19.08 -5.21 -6.78
C MET A 338 20.04 -4.19 -6.16
N ALA A 339 19.72 -2.90 -6.22
CA ALA A 339 20.49 -1.86 -5.57
C ALA A 339 20.54 -2.02 -4.04
N LEU A 340 19.45 -2.50 -3.42
CA LEU A 340 19.44 -2.85 -2.00
C LEU A 340 20.47 -3.93 -1.69
N MET A 341 20.55 -4.97 -2.52
CA MET A 341 21.48 -6.10 -2.33
C MET A 341 22.93 -5.64 -2.49
N GLU A 342 23.24 -4.88 -3.54
CA GLU A 342 24.55 -4.25 -3.71
C GLU A 342 24.90 -3.35 -2.52
N GLY A 343 23.94 -2.61 -1.98
CA GLY A 343 24.12 -1.79 -0.77
C GLY A 343 24.45 -2.58 0.50
N PHE A 344 24.07 -3.86 0.58
CA PHE A 344 24.48 -4.79 1.63
C PHE A 344 25.82 -5.49 1.35
N GLY A 345 26.51 -5.14 0.25
CA GLY A 345 27.72 -5.81 -0.21
C GLY A 345 27.42 -7.21 -0.78
N ILE A 346 26.23 -7.42 -1.34
CA ILE A 346 25.85 -8.64 -2.04
C ILE A 346 25.94 -8.37 -3.54
N LYS A 347 26.91 -9.00 -4.21
CA LYS A 347 27.08 -8.89 -5.66
C LYS A 347 25.87 -9.49 -6.37
N VAL A 348 25.18 -8.68 -7.15
CA VAL A 348 24.06 -9.13 -7.99
C VAL A 348 24.60 -9.74 -9.27
N GLU A 349 24.06 -10.89 -9.65
CA GLU A 349 24.37 -11.57 -10.91
C GLU A 349 23.07 -11.83 -11.69
N LEU A 350 23.13 -11.78 -13.01
CA LEU A 350 21.98 -11.89 -13.89
C LEU A 350 22.17 -13.04 -14.87
N SER A 351 21.13 -13.85 -15.02
CA SER A 351 20.90 -14.72 -16.15
C SER A 351 19.73 -14.19 -16.98
N VAL A 352 19.83 -14.29 -18.30
CA VAL A 352 18.72 -14.01 -19.22
C VAL A 352 18.12 -15.28 -19.81
N GLU A 353 18.74 -16.44 -19.59
CA GLU A 353 18.30 -17.74 -20.09
C GLU A 353 16.97 -18.17 -19.46
N PRO A 354 15.88 -18.33 -20.23
CA PRO A 354 14.57 -18.68 -19.69
C PRO A 354 14.54 -19.98 -18.91
N GLU A 355 15.38 -20.95 -19.25
CA GLU A 355 15.46 -22.24 -18.54
C GLU A 355 15.89 -22.07 -17.06
N HIS A 356 16.70 -21.06 -16.77
CA HIS A 356 17.14 -20.77 -15.41
C HIS A 356 16.00 -20.24 -14.52
N ALA A 357 14.93 -19.72 -15.12
CA ALA A 357 13.74 -19.26 -14.39
C ALA A 357 12.99 -20.41 -13.70
N GLU A 358 13.11 -21.63 -14.24
CA GLU A 358 12.46 -22.82 -13.69
C GLU A 358 13.20 -23.39 -12.48
N VAL A 359 14.46 -23.00 -12.28
CA VAL A 359 15.25 -23.44 -11.12
C VAL A 359 14.67 -22.83 -9.84
N GLU A 360 14.48 -23.68 -8.83
CA GLU A 360 13.94 -23.29 -7.53
C GLU A 360 14.89 -22.40 -6.74
N GLY A 361 14.39 -21.62 -5.76
CA GLY A 361 15.25 -20.81 -4.91
C GLY A 361 16.18 -21.66 -4.03
N PHE A 362 17.48 -21.37 -4.02
CA PHE A 362 18.48 -22.09 -3.23
C PHE A 362 19.63 -21.21 -2.74
N VAL A 363 20.43 -21.74 -1.82
CA VAL A 363 21.71 -21.18 -1.36
C VAL A 363 22.78 -22.23 -1.55
N LEU A 364 23.85 -21.93 -2.31
CA LEU A 364 24.92 -22.88 -2.65
C LEU A 364 26.28 -22.41 -2.10
N ALA A 365 26.92 -23.23 -1.28
CA ALA A 365 28.29 -23.09 -0.77
C ALA A 365 28.87 -24.48 -0.43
N GLY A 366 29.34 -25.21 -1.44
CA GLY A 366 29.72 -26.63 -1.37
C GLY A 366 28.52 -27.58 -1.28
N GLN A 367 27.63 -27.35 -0.31
CA GLN A 367 26.28 -27.92 -0.18
C GLN A 367 25.21 -26.91 -0.59
N ALA A 368 23.96 -27.35 -0.75
CA ALA A 368 22.85 -26.46 -1.09
C ALA A 368 21.66 -26.58 -0.15
N VAL A 369 21.19 -25.44 0.35
CA VAL A 369 19.93 -25.31 1.09
C VAL A 369 18.86 -24.85 0.10
N VAL A 370 17.78 -25.62 -0.06
CA VAL A 370 16.65 -25.25 -0.91
C VAL A 370 15.65 -24.47 -0.08
N ALA A 371 15.18 -23.35 -0.62
CA ALA A 371 14.21 -22.49 0.04
C ALA A 371 13.40 -21.71 -1.00
N ASN A 372 12.32 -22.33 -1.46
CA ASN A 372 11.47 -21.80 -2.50
C ASN A 372 10.09 -21.41 -1.95
N TRP A 373 9.66 -20.17 -2.21
CA TRP A 373 8.34 -19.64 -1.81
C TRP A 373 7.60 -18.96 -2.96
N LEU A 374 8.27 -18.73 -4.10
CA LEU A 374 7.68 -18.20 -5.32
C LEU A 374 7.56 -19.31 -6.36
N GLY A 375 6.40 -19.42 -7.01
CA GLY A 375 6.14 -20.48 -7.99
C GLY A 375 6.26 -21.91 -7.43
N SER A 376 6.27 -22.06 -6.11
CA SER A 376 6.22 -23.37 -5.44
C SER A 376 4.80 -23.95 -5.58
N PRO A 377 4.64 -25.28 -5.72
CA PRO A 377 3.31 -25.92 -5.75
C PRO A 377 2.53 -25.77 -4.43
N GLY A 378 3.17 -25.28 -3.37
CA GLY A 378 2.55 -24.90 -2.11
C GLY A 378 3.11 -23.59 -1.57
N LEU A 379 2.82 -23.25 -0.31
CA LEU A 379 3.27 -22.01 0.34
C LEU A 379 4.80 -21.88 0.37
N TRP A 380 5.49 -23.00 0.57
CA TRP A 380 6.94 -23.11 0.51
C TRP A 380 7.37 -24.54 0.20
N CYS A 381 8.62 -24.68 -0.24
CA CYS A 381 9.36 -25.92 -0.30
C CYS A 381 10.78 -25.66 0.23
N VAL A 382 11.16 -26.34 1.31
CA VAL A 382 12.49 -26.20 1.91
C VAL A 382 13.16 -27.54 2.13
N GLU A 383 14.48 -27.57 1.94
CA GLU A 383 15.33 -28.72 2.21
C GLU A 383 16.69 -28.24 2.73
N ALA A 384 17.10 -28.74 3.88
CA ALA A 384 18.37 -28.35 4.51
C ALA A 384 19.59 -28.77 3.66
N SER A 385 19.46 -29.82 2.85
CA SER A 385 20.49 -30.25 1.91
C SER A 385 19.86 -30.85 0.65
N ALA A 386 20.22 -30.32 -0.51
CA ALA A 386 19.76 -30.82 -1.80
C ALA A 386 20.41 -32.17 -2.16
N PRO A 387 19.70 -33.08 -2.86
CA PRO A 387 20.26 -34.33 -3.36
C PRO A 387 21.32 -34.08 -4.45
N ALA A 388 22.21 -35.05 -4.64
CA ALA A 388 23.35 -34.95 -5.56
C ALA A 388 22.96 -34.57 -7.00
N SER A 389 21.83 -35.07 -7.51
CA SER A 389 21.33 -34.74 -8.85
C SER A 389 21.05 -33.25 -9.02
N ARG A 390 20.42 -32.60 -8.04
CA ARG A 390 20.15 -31.14 -8.07
C ARG A 390 21.40 -30.32 -7.80
N LEU A 391 22.32 -30.82 -6.97
CA LEU A 391 23.60 -30.14 -6.72
C LEU A 391 24.42 -29.94 -8.00
N VAL A 392 24.35 -30.88 -8.95
CA VAL A 392 25.01 -30.73 -10.26
C VAL A 392 24.41 -29.55 -11.01
N THR A 393 23.09 -29.50 -11.17
CA THR A 393 22.37 -28.40 -11.83
C THR A 393 22.68 -27.04 -11.17
N TYR A 394 22.69 -26.97 -9.84
CA TYR A 394 23.00 -25.71 -9.14
C TYR A 394 24.43 -25.25 -9.36
N ARG A 395 25.39 -26.18 -9.44
CA ARG A 395 26.80 -25.86 -9.72
C ARG A 395 27.01 -25.43 -11.17
N GLU A 396 26.32 -26.08 -12.12
CA GLU A 396 26.33 -25.69 -13.53
C GLU A 396 25.80 -24.27 -13.71
N LEU A 397 24.63 -23.98 -13.13
CA LEU A 397 24.04 -22.64 -13.11
C LEU A 397 24.97 -21.60 -12.47
N ALA A 398 25.54 -21.93 -11.29
CA ALA A 398 26.50 -21.05 -10.63
C ALA A 398 27.73 -20.79 -11.51
N GLY A 399 28.21 -21.81 -12.21
CA GLY A 399 29.33 -21.71 -13.15
C GLY A 399 29.02 -20.80 -14.33
N GLN A 400 27.86 -20.98 -14.98
CA GLN A 400 27.41 -20.16 -16.12
C GLN A 400 27.28 -18.69 -15.73
N VAL A 401 26.58 -18.41 -14.62
CA VAL A 401 26.35 -17.03 -14.16
C VAL A 401 27.65 -16.34 -13.73
N SER A 402 28.65 -17.10 -13.26
CA SER A 402 29.96 -16.57 -12.87
C SER A 402 30.92 -16.38 -14.06
N GLY A 403 30.95 -17.33 -14.99
CA GLY A 403 31.95 -17.42 -16.07
C GLY A 403 31.51 -16.75 -17.38
N GLU A 404 30.21 -16.73 -17.66
CA GLU A 404 29.59 -16.13 -18.84
C GLU A 404 28.72 -14.93 -18.44
N SER A 405 29.07 -14.25 -17.34
CA SER A 405 28.26 -13.18 -16.77
C SER A 405 27.96 -12.13 -17.84
N SER A 406 26.69 -11.97 -18.19
CA SER A 406 26.19 -10.93 -19.11
C SER A 406 26.50 -9.50 -18.62
N LEU A 407 26.99 -9.37 -17.38
CA LEU A 407 27.35 -8.11 -16.71
C LEU A 407 28.80 -8.20 -16.19
N PRO A 408 29.83 -8.04 -17.03
CA PRO A 408 31.25 -8.21 -16.64
C PRO A 408 31.79 -7.09 -15.71
N GLN A 409 30.90 -6.30 -15.10
CA GLN A 409 31.24 -5.10 -14.34
C GLN A 409 31.74 -5.44 -12.94
N THR A 410 32.89 -4.89 -12.58
CA THR A 410 33.56 -5.16 -11.31
C THR A 410 33.06 -4.27 -10.17
N THR A 411 32.53 -3.08 -10.47
CA THR A 411 32.00 -2.14 -9.48
C THR A 411 30.47 -2.28 -9.32
N PRO A 412 29.91 -2.00 -8.12
CA PRO A 412 28.47 -1.95 -7.94
C PRO A 412 27.77 -0.96 -8.88
N ALA A 413 28.38 0.22 -9.12
CA ALA A 413 27.84 1.23 -10.03
C ALA A 413 27.73 0.71 -11.46
N GLY A 414 28.80 0.10 -11.99
CA GLY A 414 28.78 -0.46 -13.34
C GLY A 414 27.78 -1.61 -13.48
N ARG A 415 27.66 -2.47 -12.46
CA ARG A 415 26.64 -3.54 -12.45
C ARG A 415 25.22 -2.99 -12.48
N LEU A 416 24.91 -2.00 -11.63
CA LEU A 416 23.57 -1.40 -11.59
C LEU A 416 23.24 -0.62 -12.87
N GLU A 417 24.21 0.04 -13.49
CA GLU A 417 24.02 0.69 -14.78
C GLU A 417 23.68 -0.33 -15.88
N ALA A 418 24.45 -1.42 -15.97
CA ALA A 418 24.19 -2.46 -16.95
C ALA A 418 22.86 -3.22 -16.68
N LEU A 419 22.48 -3.39 -15.41
CA LEU A 419 21.14 -3.88 -15.03
C LEU A 419 20.04 -2.89 -15.43
N ALA A 420 20.27 -1.59 -15.28
CA ALA A 420 19.32 -0.55 -15.68
C ALA A 420 19.11 -0.58 -17.20
N ASP A 421 20.18 -0.77 -17.98
CA ASP A 421 20.10 -0.93 -19.44
C ASP A 421 19.29 -2.18 -19.82
N HIS A 422 19.56 -3.34 -19.20
CA HIS A 422 18.77 -4.56 -19.42
C HIS A 422 17.29 -4.35 -19.10
N LEU A 423 16.99 -3.71 -17.98
CA LEU A 423 15.63 -3.40 -17.52
C LEU A 423 14.99 -2.21 -18.26
N GLN A 424 15.68 -1.58 -19.22
CA GLN A 424 15.23 -0.40 -19.94
C GLN A 424 14.79 0.75 -19.02
N VAL A 425 15.56 0.96 -17.96
CA VAL A 425 15.43 2.06 -17.01
C VAL A 425 16.56 3.05 -17.28
N PRO A 426 16.29 4.30 -17.72
CA PRO A 426 17.37 5.23 -18.02
C PRO A 426 18.21 5.56 -16.78
N TRP A 427 19.46 5.09 -16.75
CA TRP A 427 20.34 5.16 -15.56
C TRP A 427 20.51 6.58 -15.02
N GLY A 428 20.79 7.55 -15.89
CA GLY A 428 20.94 8.96 -15.49
C GLY A 428 19.67 9.56 -14.87
N TRP A 429 18.48 9.16 -15.34
CA TRP A 429 17.23 9.56 -14.71
C TRP A 429 17.06 8.89 -13.34
N PHE A 430 17.29 7.57 -13.27
CA PHE A 430 17.13 6.78 -12.05
C PHE A 430 18.05 7.28 -10.93
N ARG A 431 19.33 7.52 -11.22
CA ARG A 431 20.29 8.08 -10.26
C ARG A 431 19.88 9.44 -9.72
N ARG A 432 19.49 10.36 -10.61
CA ARG A 432 19.02 11.69 -10.22
C ARG A 432 17.80 11.60 -9.31
N ARG A 433 16.82 10.76 -9.66
CA ARG A 433 15.61 10.57 -8.85
C ARG A 433 15.88 9.93 -7.49
N CYS A 434 16.79 8.96 -7.43
CA CYS A 434 17.26 8.43 -6.15
C CYS A 434 17.95 9.50 -5.30
N THR A 435 18.76 10.37 -5.91
CA THR A 435 19.41 11.48 -5.21
C THR A 435 18.40 12.45 -4.63
N GLU A 436 17.41 12.87 -5.43
CA GLU A 436 16.35 13.77 -4.99
C GLU A 436 15.55 13.15 -3.83
N LEU A 437 15.14 11.88 -3.92
CA LEU A 437 14.39 11.20 -2.86
C LEU A 437 15.22 10.86 -1.62
N ALA A 438 16.53 10.62 -1.75
CA ALA A 438 17.41 10.37 -0.61
C ALA A 438 17.44 11.54 0.39
N THR A 439 17.16 12.77 -0.07
CA THR A 439 17.12 13.96 0.79
C THR A 439 15.91 14.00 1.75
N VAL A 440 14.80 13.34 1.38
CA VAL A 440 13.53 13.41 2.12
C VAL A 440 12.99 12.05 2.59
N GLY A 441 13.47 10.96 1.99
CA GLY A 441 12.96 9.61 2.20
C GLY A 441 11.60 9.35 1.54
N VAL A 442 11.18 8.09 1.51
CA VAL A 442 9.91 7.68 0.86
C VAL A 442 8.70 7.65 1.80
N ASP A 443 8.90 7.85 3.11
CA ASP A 443 7.81 7.80 4.10
C ASP A 443 6.74 8.87 3.87
N ASP A 444 7.15 10.00 3.29
CA ASP A 444 6.23 11.07 2.91
C ASP A 444 5.48 10.78 1.62
N VAL A 445 5.94 9.84 0.78
CA VAL A 445 5.22 9.40 -0.43
C VAL A 445 4.14 8.39 -0.07
N CYS A 446 4.51 7.34 0.66
CA CYS A 446 3.59 6.29 1.06
C CYS A 446 4.15 5.57 2.30
N HIS A 447 3.53 5.79 3.46
CA HIS A 447 3.95 5.12 4.70
C HIS A 447 3.13 3.84 4.91
N PRO A 448 3.76 2.66 5.08
CA PRO A 448 3.04 1.41 5.33
C PRO A 448 2.18 1.46 6.60
N ARG A 449 1.02 0.79 6.57
CA ARG A 449 0.08 0.67 7.70
C ARG A 449 0.18 -0.70 8.38
N SER A 450 0.50 -1.74 7.61
CA SER A 450 0.76 -3.07 8.15
C SER A 450 2.07 -3.07 8.94
N ARG A 451 2.02 -3.64 10.15
CA ARG A 451 3.21 -3.86 10.99
C ARG A 451 4.26 -4.80 10.37
N LEU A 452 3.86 -5.55 9.33
CA LEU A 452 4.72 -6.50 8.62
C LEU A 452 5.57 -5.82 7.54
N LEU A 453 5.28 -4.55 7.24
CA LEU A 453 5.93 -3.74 6.22
C LEU A 453 6.77 -2.61 6.82
N SER A 454 7.79 -2.17 6.08
CA SER A 454 8.59 -0.99 6.40
C SER A 454 9.17 -0.37 5.13
N THR A 455 9.55 0.91 5.20
CA THR A 455 10.22 1.64 4.12
C THR A 455 11.76 1.51 4.18
N ARG A 456 12.29 0.72 5.11
CA ARG A 456 13.75 0.62 5.35
C ARG A 456 14.50 0.13 4.10
N GLY A 457 13.96 -0.87 3.39
CA GLY A 457 14.55 -1.38 2.16
C GLY A 457 14.59 -0.33 1.06
N LEU A 458 13.45 0.34 0.81
CA LEU A 458 13.37 1.45 -0.15
C LEU A 458 14.36 2.57 0.16
N ASN A 459 14.35 3.10 1.39
CA ASN A 459 15.23 4.20 1.79
C ASN A 459 16.72 3.80 1.69
N THR A 460 17.06 2.55 2.02
CA THR A 460 18.44 2.05 1.91
C THR A 460 18.90 1.94 0.47
N ALA A 461 18.07 1.36 -0.41
CA ALA A 461 18.36 1.24 -1.84
C ALA A 461 18.53 2.62 -2.50
N ILE A 462 17.59 3.53 -2.25
CA ILE A 462 17.61 4.90 -2.78
C ILE A 462 18.87 5.64 -2.33
N SER A 463 19.19 5.56 -1.03
CA SER A 463 20.39 6.22 -0.49
C SER A 463 21.66 5.61 -1.06
N PHE A 464 21.72 4.28 -1.20
CA PHE A 464 22.88 3.62 -1.80
C PHE A 464 23.15 4.12 -3.22
N VAL A 465 22.12 4.16 -4.08
CA VAL A 465 22.24 4.68 -5.46
C VAL A 465 22.66 6.15 -5.48
N SER A 466 22.13 6.96 -4.54
CA SER A 466 22.48 8.38 -4.43
C SER A 466 23.96 8.61 -4.16
N TYR A 467 24.59 7.76 -3.33
CA TYR A 467 25.96 7.93 -2.87
C TYR A 467 26.95 6.96 -3.54
N ILE A 468 26.52 6.22 -4.56
CA ILE A 468 27.26 5.07 -5.10
C ILE A 468 28.68 5.39 -5.59
N ASP A 469 28.92 6.60 -6.11
CA ASP A 469 30.24 7.04 -6.59
C ASP A 469 31.17 7.49 -5.45
N VAL A 470 30.62 7.81 -4.28
CA VAL A 470 31.39 8.26 -3.10
C VAL A 470 31.77 7.08 -2.21
N LEU A 471 31.11 5.95 -2.38
CA LEU A 471 31.18 4.77 -1.51
C LEU A 471 32.19 3.70 -1.99
N GLU A 472 33.21 4.08 -2.77
CA GLU A 472 34.25 3.14 -3.19
C GLU A 472 34.93 2.48 -1.97
N GLY A 473 34.51 1.26 -1.62
CA GLY A 473 35.23 0.37 -0.69
C GLY A 473 34.59 0.08 0.67
N GLU A 474 33.38 0.56 1.01
CA GLU A 474 32.74 0.22 2.30
C GLU A 474 31.27 -0.21 2.19
N ASP A 475 30.90 -1.23 2.98
CA ASP A 475 29.55 -1.80 3.06
C ASP A 475 28.51 -0.80 3.63
N PHE A 476 27.81 -0.09 2.74
CA PHE A 476 26.86 0.98 3.07
C PHE A 476 25.77 0.57 4.08
N ALA A 477 25.15 -0.60 3.90
CA ALA A 477 24.02 -1.06 4.72
C ALA A 477 24.38 -2.07 5.82
N ARG A 478 25.66 -2.47 5.97
CA ARG A 478 26.07 -3.38 7.05
C ARG A 478 26.18 -2.68 8.41
N ARG A 479 26.46 -1.38 8.39
CA ARG A 479 26.39 -0.47 9.56
C ARG A 479 24.94 -0.41 10.03
#